data_AF-A0AAJ6CW15-F1
#
_entry.id   AF-A0AAJ6CW15-F1
#
_cell.length_a   1.000
_cell.length_b   1.000
_cell.length_c   1.000
_cell.angle_alpha   90.00
_cell.angle_beta   90.00
_cell.angle_gamma   90.00
#
_symmetry.space_group_name_H-M   'P 1'
#
loop_
_entity.id
_entity.type
_entity.pdbx_description
1 polymer ?
#
loop_
_entity_poly.entity_id
_entity_poly.type
_entity_poly.pdbx_seq_one_letter_code
_entity_poly.pdbx_strand_id
1 'polypeptide(L)'
;MPFVYCGRLEYFEYEAGTAKPVHIVYRSIDFDDATENLDLLEIYGWKPSDAGKTAKTKISKKGTISEERKKKFSKPNKTERQGLVTSRVGQGYYRQQIIEKWGGRCPISGVDTLPILIASHIVRWSDSNDEEKLDVENGILLSPLFDSLFDSLFDKHLISFADDGSILVSTNPYRITKENIDRLNLPTNVRIQVTDGMLTYLRRHRERFYTLESQTGV
;
A
#
# COMPACT_ATOMS: atom_id res chain seq x y z
N MET A 1 24.58 8.15 5.41
CA MET A 1 23.96 8.53 4.12
C MET A 1 22.98 9.66 4.39
N PRO A 2 22.91 10.73 3.58
CA PRO A 2 21.95 11.81 3.81
C PRO A 2 20.52 11.30 3.59
N PHE A 3 19.62 11.59 4.54
CA PHE A 3 18.20 11.28 4.43
C PHE A 3 17.53 12.33 3.55
N VAL A 4 16.84 11.90 2.48
CA VAL A 4 16.09 12.79 1.58
C VAL A 4 14.60 12.66 1.93
N TYR A 5 14.07 13.72 2.54
CA TYR A 5 12.67 13.83 2.94
C TYR A 5 11.85 14.50 1.83
N CYS A 6 10.73 13.89 1.44
CA CYS A 6 9.77 14.48 0.50
C CYS A 6 8.45 14.70 1.25
N GLY A 7 8.20 15.95 1.61
CA GLY A 7 7.01 16.39 2.30
C GLY A 7 7.08 17.90 2.45
N ARG A 8 6.18 18.49 3.21
CA ARG A 8 6.24 19.92 3.52
C ARG A 8 7.03 20.11 4.80
N LEU A 9 8.13 20.86 4.72
CA LEU A 9 8.85 21.33 5.90
C LEU A 9 8.18 22.63 6.34
N GLU A 10 7.40 22.57 7.41
CA GLU A 10 6.86 23.77 8.05
C GLU A 10 7.80 24.21 9.18
N TYR A 11 8.09 25.51 9.20
CA TYR A 11 8.79 26.13 10.31
C TYR A 11 7.94 25.99 11.58
N PHE A 12 8.51 25.37 12.61
CA PHE A 12 7.82 25.17 13.88
C PHE A 12 8.22 26.24 14.91
N GLU A 13 9.48 26.27 15.32
CA GLU A 13 9.98 27.19 16.34
C GLU A 13 11.51 27.39 16.22
N TYR A 14 12.02 28.45 16.84
CA TYR A 14 13.46 28.70 17.07
C TYR A 14 13.70 28.91 18.56
N GLU A 15 14.87 28.49 19.06
CA GLU A 15 15.24 28.71 20.45
C GLU A 15 15.77 30.15 20.64
N ALA A 16 15.05 30.97 21.40
CA ALA A 16 15.43 32.37 21.61
C ALA A 16 16.63 32.47 22.58
N GLY A 17 17.73 33.11 22.13
CA GLY A 17 18.92 33.38 22.95
C GLY A 17 20.24 32.84 22.40
N THR A 18 20.22 32.08 21.29
CA THR A 18 21.44 31.56 20.66
C THR A 18 21.97 32.52 19.60
N ALA A 19 23.24 32.93 19.70
CA ALA A 19 23.88 33.91 18.79
C ALA A 19 24.15 33.40 17.35
N LYS A 20 23.78 32.16 17.02
CA LYS A 20 23.85 31.57 15.68
C LYS A 20 22.63 30.65 15.49
N PRO A 21 21.93 30.66 14.34
CA PRO A 21 20.75 29.84 14.13
C PRO A 21 21.19 28.41 13.84
N VAL A 22 21.57 27.65 14.88
CA VAL A 22 22.03 26.26 14.71
C VAL A 22 20.87 25.27 14.85
N HIS A 23 19.73 25.70 15.39
CA HIS A 23 18.55 24.85 15.58
C HIS A 23 17.31 25.48 14.95
N ILE A 24 16.98 25.03 13.74
CA ILE A 24 15.68 25.23 13.11
C ILE A 24 14.96 23.88 13.21
N VAL A 25 13.86 23.84 13.94
CA VAL A 25 13.01 22.65 14.04
C VAL A 25 11.99 22.71 12.91
N TYR A 26 12.03 21.73 12.02
CA TYR A 26 11.04 21.57 10.98
C TYR A 26 10.05 20.46 11.35
N ARG A 27 8.76 20.72 11.10
CA ARG A 27 7.74 19.67 11.13
C ARG A 27 7.71 19.00 9.76
N SER A 28 7.93 17.69 9.76
CA SER A 28 7.76 16.79 8.63
C SER A 28 6.28 16.44 8.48
N ILE A 29 5.59 16.98 7.46
CA ILE A 29 4.23 16.58 7.09
C ILE A 29 4.29 15.47 6.04
N ASP A 30 3.88 14.26 6.44
CA ASP A 30 3.93 13.06 5.62
C ASP A 30 3.20 13.19 4.28
N PHE A 31 3.60 12.34 3.34
CA PHE A 31 3.00 12.23 2.02
C PHE A 31 1.52 11.85 2.13
N ASP A 32 0.65 12.66 1.53
CA ASP A 32 -0.80 12.46 1.47
C ASP A 32 -1.21 12.20 0.02
N ASP A 33 -1.42 10.94 -0.33
CA ASP A 33 -1.82 10.51 -1.68
C ASP A 33 -3.25 10.92 -2.06
N ALA A 34 -4.09 11.16 -1.04
CA ALA A 34 -5.45 11.65 -1.17
C ALA A 34 -5.51 13.18 -1.25
N THR A 35 -4.37 13.87 -1.17
CA THR A 35 -4.36 15.32 -1.17
C THR A 35 -4.94 15.88 -2.46
N GLU A 36 -5.89 16.81 -2.33
CA GLU A 36 -6.40 17.61 -3.45
C GLU A 36 -5.55 18.85 -3.71
N ASN A 37 -4.53 19.08 -2.89
CA ASN A 37 -3.65 20.24 -2.99
C ASN A 37 -2.70 20.11 -4.19
N LEU A 38 -2.94 20.91 -5.23
CA LEU A 38 -2.17 20.92 -6.48
C LEU A 38 -0.67 21.17 -6.26
N ASP A 39 -0.30 21.98 -5.26
CA ASP A 39 1.09 22.28 -4.95
C ASP A 39 1.82 21.05 -4.38
N LEU A 40 1.13 20.28 -3.51
CA LEU A 40 1.68 19.03 -2.98
C LEU A 40 1.82 17.99 -4.10
N LEU A 41 0.84 17.90 -5.01
CA LEU A 41 0.91 17.00 -6.16
C LEU A 41 2.05 17.33 -7.12
N GLU A 42 2.37 18.62 -7.34
CA GLU A 42 3.52 19.03 -8.15
C GLU A 42 4.82 18.52 -7.51
N ILE A 43 4.97 18.71 -6.20
CA ILE A 43 6.14 18.26 -5.43
C ILE A 43 6.26 16.72 -5.46
N TYR A 44 5.14 16.00 -5.34
CA TYR A 44 5.12 14.53 -5.39
C TYR A 44 5.51 13.97 -6.77
N GLY A 45 5.38 14.77 -7.83
CA GLY A 45 5.81 14.43 -9.18
C GLY A 45 7.31 14.60 -9.45
N TRP A 46 8.07 15.21 -8.53
CA TRP A 46 9.48 15.56 -8.75
C TRP A 46 10.39 14.34 -8.96
N LYS A 47 11.32 14.49 -9.90
CA LYS A 47 12.39 13.53 -10.21
C LYS A 47 13.70 13.96 -9.53
N PRO A 48 14.71 13.08 -9.40
CA PRO A 48 16.04 13.48 -8.92
C PRO A 48 16.67 14.64 -9.71
N SER A 49 16.35 14.76 -10.99
CA SER A 49 16.76 15.88 -11.86
C SER A 49 16.09 17.23 -11.54
N ASP A 50 15.11 17.23 -10.64
CA ASP A 50 14.40 18.43 -10.19
C ASP A 50 14.97 18.97 -8.87
N ALA A 51 16.04 18.36 -8.34
CA ALA A 51 16.75 18.86 -7.17
C ALA A 51 17.25 20.30 -7.40
N GLY A 52 16.89 21.20 -6.49
CA GLY A 52 17.22 22.63 -6.58
C GLY A 52 16.23 23.48 -7.38
N LYS A 53 15.18 22.88 -7.97
CA LYS A 53 14.07 23.64 -8.56
C LYS A 53 13.11 24.11 -7.47
N THR A 54 12.52 25.28 -7.68
CA THR A 54 11.44 25.81 -6.83
C THR A 54 10.12 25.48 -7.51
N ALA A 55 9.12 24.99 -6.75
CA ALA A 55 7.77 24.83 -7.25
C ALA A 55 7.26 26.18 -7.80
N LYS A 56 6.57 26.16 -8.94
CA LYS A 56 6.18 27.39 -9.63
C LYS A 56 5.14 28.20 -8.86
N THR A 57 4.41 27.58 -7.95
CA THR A 57 3.39 28.23 -7.13
C THR A 57 3.92 28.58 -5.75
N LYS A 58 3.77 29.86 -5.36
CA LYS A 58 3.77 30.23 -3.94
C LYS A 58 2.54 29.55 -3.32
N ILE A 59 2.77 28.62 -2.39
CA ILE A 59 1.70 27.94 -1.64
C ILE A 59 0.79 29.02 -1.03
N SER A 60 -0.31 29.28 -1.70
CA SER A 60 -1.34 30.21 -1.26
C SER A 60 -2.29 29.41 -0.40
N LYS A 61 -2.60 29.90 0.81
CA LYS A 61 -3.55 29.30 1.76
C LYS A 61 -5.01 29.25 1.26
N LYS A 62 -5.27 29.27 -0.04
CA LYS A 62 -6.62 29.17 -0.60
C LYS A 62 -6.71 27.96 -1.50
N GLY A 63 -7.36 26.92 -0.97
CA GLY A 63 -7.81 25.80 -1.75
C GLY A 63 -8.72 26.29 -2.86
N THR A 64 -8.31 26.07 -4.10
CA THR A 64 -9.22 26.09 -5.24
C THR A 64 -8.75 25.00 -6.19
N ILE A 65 -9.70 24.10 -6.44
CA ILE A 65 -9.58 22.79 -7.10
C ILE A 65 -9.54 23.00 -8.61
N SER A 66 -8.76 22.19 -9.35
CA SER A 66 -8.88 22.06 -10.79
C SER A 66 -9.33 20.64 -11.19
N GLU A 67 -10.30 20.60 -12.10
CA GLU A 67 -11.03 19.42 -12.62
C GLU A 67 -10.20 18.47 -13.53
N GLU A 68 -8.89 18.62 -13.60
CA GLU A 68 -8.06 17.88 -14.57
C GLU A 68 -7.26 16.74 -13.91
N ARG A 69 -7.94 15.71 -13.42
CA ARG A 69 -7.32 14.39 -13.15
C ARG A 69 -7.81 13.33 -14.12
N LYS A 70 -7.27 13.36 -15.34
CA LYS A 70 -7.02 12.16 -16.14
C LYS A 70 -5.53 12.08 -16.49
N LYS A 71 -4.65 12.01 -15.49
CA LYS A 71 -3.23 11.74 -15.74
C LYS A 71 -3.01 10.23 -15.78
N LYS A 72 -2.73 9.71 -16.98
CA LYS A 72 -2.19 8.36 -17.19
C LYS A 72 -0.82 8.29 -16.49
N PHE A 73 -0.74 7.55 -15.38
CA PHE A 73 0.55 7.22 -14.81
C PHE A 73 1.22 6.15 -15.69
N SER A 74 2.45 6.39 -16.12
CA SER A 74 3.24 5.41 -16.86
C SER A 74 4.00 4.52 -15.88
N LYS A 75 4.05 3.20 -16.12
CA LYS A 75 4.92 2.26 -15.38
C LYS A 75 6.34 2.84 -15.29
N PRO A 76 6.90 3.03 -14.08
CA PRO A 76 8.22 3.65 -13.94
C PRO A 76 9.30 2.72 -14.51
N ASN A 77 10.08 3.20 -15.49
CA ASN A 77 11.23 2.47 -16.01
C ASN A 77 12.44 2.61 -15.08
N LYS A 78 13.13 1.49 -14.83
CA LYS A 78 14.33 1.37 -13.96
C LYS A 78 15.44 2.39 -14.27
N THR A 79 15.52 2.87 -15.51
CA THR A 79 16.65 3.62 -16.04
C THR A 79 16.69 5.11 -15.69
N GLU A 80 15.60 5.72 -15.20
CA GLU A 80 15.59 7.17 -14.90
C GLU A 80 15.72 7.52 -13.40
N ARG A 81 15.53 6.56 -12.50
CA ARG A 81 15.44 6.85 -11.05
C ARG A 81 16.08 5.71 -10.26
N GLN A 82 17.30 5.91 -9.77
CA GLN A 82 17.88 5.06 -8.73
C GLN A 82 17.51 5.62 -7.34
N GLY A 83 16.93 4.80 -6.46
CA GLY A 83 16.75 5.09 -5.03
C GLY A 83 15.30 5.03 -4.49
N LEU A 84 15.09 5.55 -3.27
CA LEU A 84 13.80 5.61 -2.56
C LEU A 84 12.67 6.29 -3.37
N VAL A 85 13.01 7.16 -4.32
CA VAL A 85 12.07 7.87 -5.19
C VAL A 85 11.38 6.91 -6.19
N THR A 86 12.06 5.86 -6.63
CA THR A 86 11.49 4.82 -7.51
C THR A 86 10.50 3.94 -6.77
N SER A 87 10.80 3.62 -5.51
CA SER A 87 9.88 2.91 -4.62
C SER A 87 8.58 3.71 -4.41
N ARG A 88 8.68 5.02 -4.14
CA ARG A 88 7.52 5.89 -3.86
C ARG A 88 6.61 6.09 -5.08
N VAL A 89 7.17 6.37 -6.25
CA VAL A 89 6.38 6.51 -7.48
C VAL A 89 5.84 5.16 -7.95
N GLY A 90 6.59 4.08 -7.71
CA GLY A 90 6.12 2.71 -7.91
C GLY A 90 4.94 2.36 -7.02
N GLN A 91 4.98 2.71 -5.73
CA GLN A 91 3.90 2.49 -4.76
C GLN A 91 2.65 3.30 -5.09
N GLY A 92 2.80 4.57 -5.47
CA GLY A 92 1.68 5.41 -5.92
C GLY A 92 1.01 4.86 -7.19
N TYR A 93 1.82 4.48 -8.19
CA TYR A 93 1.34 3.84 -9.42
C TYR A 93 0.61 2.52 -9.11
N TYR A 94 1.25 1.63 -8.33
CA TYR A 94 0.71 0.34 -7.96
C TYR A 94 -0.62 0.48 -7.23
N ARG A 95 -0.67 1.35 -6.20
CA ARG A 95 -1.90 1.62 -5.44
C ARG A 95 -3.04 2.07 -6.35
N GLN A 96 -2.78 2.99 -7.28
CA GLN A 96 -3.82 3.45 -8.20
C GLN A 96 -4.31 2.33 -9.12
N GLN A 97 -3.40 1.51 -9.65
CA GLN A 97 -3.79 0.38 -10.49
C GLN A 97 -4.62 -0.66 -9.71
N ILE A 98 -4.31 -0.88 -8.43
CA ILE A 98 -5.10 -1.73 -7.54
C ILE A 98 -6.48 -1.12 -7.28
N ILE A 99 -6.56 0.19 -7.03
CA ILE A 99 -7.85 0.90 -6.89
C ILE A 99 -8.69 0.72 -8.16
N GLU A 100 -8.10 0.91 -9.34
CA GLU A 100 -8.80 0.75 -10.63
C GLU A 100 -9.27 -0.70 -10.84
N LYS A 101 -8.42 -1.70 -10.56
CA LYS A 101 -8.75 -3.13 -10.68
C LYS A 101 -9.95 -3.52 -9.82
N TRP A 102 -10.00 -3.03 -8.59
CA TRP A 102 -11.05 -3.38 -7.63
C TRP A 102 -12.23 -2.39 -7.63
N GLY A 103 -12.31 -1.49 -8.61
CA GLY A 103 -13.41 -0.52 -8.73
C GLY A 103 -13.51 0.45 -7.55
N GLY A 104 -12.40 0.70 -6.85
CA GLY A 104 -12.34 1.56 -5.68
C GLY A 104 -13.04 1.01 -4.44
N ARG A 105 -13.29 -0.31 -4.38
CA ARG A 105 -14.02 -0.95 -3.30
C ARG A 105 -13.27 -2.17 -2.77
N CYS A 106 -13.28 -2.34 -1.45
CA CYS A 106 -12.82 -3.59 -0.83
C CYS A 106 -13.73 -4.76 -1.27
N PRO A 107 -13.21 -5.82 -1.88
CA PRO A 107 -14.02 -6.93 -2.37
C PRO A 107 -14.58 -7.80 -1.23
N ILE A 108 -14.04 -7.66 -0.02
CA ILE A 108 -14.47 -8.42 1.15
C ILE A 108 -15.56 -7.67 1.94
N SER A 109 -15.27 -6.43 2.33
CA SER A 109 -16.17 -5.63 3.18
C SER A 109 -17.14 -4.75 2.41
N GLY A 110 -16.90 -4.51 1.12
CA GLY A 110 -17.69 -3.58 0.31
C GLY A 110 -17.43 -2.10 0.60
N VAL A 111 -16.50 -1.76 1.50
CA VAL A 111 -16.12 -0.38 1.82
C VAL A 111 -15.49 0.30 0.60
N ASP A 112 -15.95 1.49 0.25
CA ASP A 112 -15.49 2.30 -0.89
C ASP A 112 -14.90 3.67 -0.49
N THR A 113 -14.65 3.88 0.79
CA THR A 113 -13.92 5.06 1.30
C THR A 113 -12.43 4.96 0.95
N LEU A 114 -12.05 5.40 -0.25
CA LEU A 114 -10.69 5.26 -0.80
C LEU A 114 -9.54 5.63 0.15
N PRO A 115 -9.58 6.73 0.92
CA PRO A 115 -8.46 7.14 1.79
C PRO A 115 -8.09 6.12 2.87
N ILE A 116 -9.04 5.26 3.27
CA ILE A 116 -8.79 4.22 4.27
C ILE A 116 -8.45 2.86 3.66
N LEU A 117 -8.65 2.68 2.35
CA LEU A 117 -8.34 1.41 1.70
C LEU A 117 -6.83 1.24 1.56
N ILE A 118 -6.36 0.00 1.65
CA ILE A 118 -4.95 -0.38 1.63
C ILE A 118 -4.74 -1.35 0.47
N ALA A 119 -3.67 -1.14 -0.30
CA ALA A 119 -3.29 -2.03 -1.39
C ALA A 119 -2.32 -3.08 -0.85
N SER A 120 -2.85 -4.24 -0.46
CA SER A 120 -2.09 -5.33 0.14
C SER A 120 -1.54 -6.28 -0.93
N HIS A 121 -0.36 -6.85 -0.71
CA HIS A 121 0.28 -7.79 -1.64
C HIS A 121 -0.04 -9.25 -1.26
N ILE A 122 -0.31 -10.11 -2.25
CA ILE A 122 -0.51 -11.55 -2.03
C ILE A 122 0.81 -12.21 -1.65
N VAL A 123 1.86 -11.97 -2.44
CA VAL A 123 3.24 -12.31 -2.08
C VAL A 123 3.86 -11.07 -1.45
N ARG A 124 4.31 -11.22 -0.20
CA ARG A 124 4.92 -10.12 0.56
C ARG A 124 6.00 -9.40 -0.24
N TRP A 125 6.14 -8.11 0.04
CA TRP A 125 7.14 -7.26 -0.60
C TRP A 125 8.57 -7.80 -0.47
N SER A 126 8.92 -8.39 0.68
CA SER A 126 10.24 -8.99 0.94
C SER A 126 10.54 -10.20 0.06
N ASP A 127 9.51 -10.95 -0.31
CA ASP A 127 9.58 -12.23 -1.01
C ASP A 127 9.29 -12.08 -2.51
N SER A 128 9.02 -10.84 -2.94
CA SER A 128 8.69 -10.44 -4.30
C SER A 128 9.92 -9.95 -5.04
N ASN A 129 10.05 -10.35 -6.30
CA ASN A 129 11.00 -9.76 -7.24
C ASN A 129 10.53 -8.35 -7.70
N ASP A 130 11.38 -7.64 -8.44
CA ASP A 130 11.09 -6.26 -8.85
C ASP A 130 9.86 -6.13 -9.78
N GLU A 131 9.52 -7.19 -10.53
CA GLU A 131 8.32 -7.21 -11.37
C GLU A 131 7.07 -7.47 -10.53
N GLU A 132 7.12 -8.46 -9.62
CA GLU A 132 6.03 -8.83 -8.70
C GLU A 132 5.62 -7.67 -7.77
N LYS A 133 6.57 -6.80 -7.40
CA LYS A 133 6.31 -5.62 -6.56
C LYS A 133 5.40 -4.57 -7.21
N LEU A 134 5.40 -4.52 -8.54
CA LEU A 134 4.63 -3.57 -9.34
C LEU A 134 3.51 -4.26 -10.13
N ASP A 135 3.31 -5.56 -9.92
CA ASP A 135 2.32 -6.35 -10.62
C ASP A 135 0.96 -6.25 -9.94
N VAL A 136 -0.01 -5.69 -10.65
CA VAL A 136 -1.41 -5.51 -10.21
C VAL A 136 -2.08 -6.86 -9.92
N GLU A 137 -1.58 -7.94 -10.52
CA GLU A 137 -2.03 -9.30 -10.25
C GLU A 137 -1.56 -9.84 -8.89
N ASN A 138 -0.56 -9.22 -8.26
CA ASN A 138 -0.07 -9.55 -6.94
C ASN A 138 -0.76 -8.75 -5.82
N GLY A 139 -1.92 -8.13 -6.07
CA GLY A 139 -2.53 -7.20 -5.13
C GLY A 139 -4.03 -7.28 -4.93
N ILE A 140 -4.46 -6.99 -3.70
CA ILE A 140 -5.85 -6.92 -3.28
C ILE A 140 -6.09 -5.58 -2.56
N LEU A 141 -7.19 -4.89 -2.90
CA LEU A 141 -7.61 -3.68 -2.22
C LEU A 141 -8.43 -4.04 -0.97
N LEU A 142 -7.93 -3.78 0.23
CA LEU A 142 -8.56 -4.18 1.49
C LEU A 142 -8.90 -2.97 2.36
N SER A 143 -9.92 -3.08 3.21
CA SER A 143 -10.14 -2.10 4.28
C SER A 143 -9.22 -2.39 5.47
N PRO A 144 -8.92 -1.43 6.36
CA PRO A 144 -7.88 -1.57 7.39
C PRO A 144 -8.03 -2.81 8.29
N LEU A 145 -9.28 -3.13 8.67
CA LEU A 145 -9.58 -4.33 9.45
C LEU A 145 -9.22 -5.63 8.72
N PHE A 146 -9.56 -5.70 7.42
CA PHE A 146 -9.30 -6.87 6.60
C PHE A 146 -7.85 -6.97 6.17
N ASP A 147 -7.18 -5.84 5.96
CA ASP A 147 -5.74 -5.77 5.71
C ASP A 147 -4.96 -6.33 6.91
N SER A 148 -5.24 -5.84 8.12
CA SER A 148 -4.60 -6.35 9.34
C SER A 148 -4.87 -7.85 9.56
N LEU A 149 -6.08 -8.31 9.25
CA LEU A 149 -6.46 -9.71 9.31
C LEU A 149 -5.72 -10.54 8.25
N PHE A 150 -5.59 -10.02 7.02
CA PHE A 150 -4.83 -10.62 5.93
C PHE A 150 -3.36 -10.75 6.35
N ASP A 151 -2.71 -9.69 6.79
CA ASP A 151 -1.32 -9.71 7.27
C ASP A 151 -1.12 -10.61 8.51
N SER A 152 -2.14 -10.79 9.35
CA SER A 152 -2.00 -11.62 10.56
C SER A 152 -2.27 -13.10 10.30
N LEU A 153 -3.19 -13.42 9.38
CA LEU A 153 -3.67 -14.78 9.14
C LEU A 153 -3.19 -15.35 7.81
N PHE A 154 -3.28 -14.58 6.72
CA PHE A 154 -2.86 -15.01 5.38
C PHE A 154 -1.37 -15.27 5.40
N ASP A 155 -0.57 -14.31 5.86
CA ASP A 155 0.88 -14.43 5.99
C ASP A 155 1.34 -15.63 6.85
N LYS A 156 0.59 -15.97 7.91
CA LYS A 156 0.87 -17.15 8.74
C LYS A 156 0.29 -18.45 8.17
N HIS A 157 -0.32 -18.37 7.01
CA HIS A 157 -0.97 -19.46 6.29
C HIS A 157 -2.08 -20.11 7.14
N LEU A 158 -2.80 -19.30 7.92
CA LEU A 158 -3.99 -19.70 8.67
C LEU A 158 -5.26 -19.53 7.83
N ILE A 159 -5.23 -18.62 6.86
CA ILE A 159 -6.24 -18.47 5.82
C ILE A 159 -5.58 -18.44 4.44
N SER A 160 -6.35 -18.73 3.39
CA SER A 160 -5.96 -18.52 1.99
C SER A 160 -7.19 -18.27 1.11
N PHE A 161 -7.01 -18.18 -0.21
CA PHE A 161 -8.11 -18.07 -1.17
C PHE A 161 -8.05 -19.21 -2.18
N ALA A 162 -9.19 -19.86 -2.41
CA ALA A 162 -9.36 -20.83 -3.48
C ALA A 162 -9.39 -20.15 -4.87
N ASP A 163 -9.35 -20.96 -5.93
CA ASP A 163 -9.37 -20.44 -7.30
C ASP A 163 -10.71 -19.79 -7.68
N ASP A 164 -11.81 -20.16 -7.00
CA ASP A 164 -13.11 -19.51 -7.12
C ASP A 164 -13.23 -18.23 -6.26
N GLY A 165 -12.15 -17.85 -5.57
CA GLY A 165 -12.10 -16.69 -4.68
C GLY A 165 -12.72 -16.88 -3.31
N SER A 166 -13.18 -18.08 -2.96
CA SER A 166 -13.65 -18.38 -1.60
C SER A 166 -12.51 -18.37 -0.58
N ILE A 167 -12.81 -17.93 0.63
CA ILE A 167 -11.84 -17.93 1.74
C ILE A 167 -11.68 -19.36 2.25
N LEU A 168 -10.44 -19.85 2.23
CA LEU A 168 -10.03 -21.09 2.87
C LEU A 168 -9.54 -20.75 4.28
N VAL A 169 -10.03 -21.48 5.28
CA VAL A 169 -9.60 -21.33 6.67
C VAL A 169 -8.98 -22.64 7.15
N SER A 170 -7.88 -22.56 7.87
CA SER A 170 -7.23 -23.72 8.48
C SER A 170 -8.20 -24.43 9.42
N THR A 171 -8.31 -25.74 9.25
CA THR A 171 -9.13 -26.66 10.06
C THR A 171 -8.29 -27.42 11.09
N ASN A 172 -6.96 -27.32 11.00
CA ASN A 172 -6.02 -27.97 11.89
C ASN A 172 -6.05 -27.32 13.30
N PRO A 173 -6.51 -28.05 14.34
CA PRO A 173 -6.68 -27.51 15.68
C PRO A 173 -5.37 -27.16 16.38
N TYR A 174 -4.22 -27.70 15.93
CA TYR A 174 -2.90 -27.34 16.45
C TYR A 174 -2.42 -25.97 15.95
N ARG A 175 -3.03 -25.45 14.88
CA ARG A 175 -2.70 -24.15 14.29
C ARG A 175 -3.64 -23.06 14.76
N ILE A 176 -4.95 -23.33 14.69
CA ILE A 176 -5.99 -22.41 15.14
C ILE A 176 -7.22 -23.20 15.60
N THR A 177 -7.76 -22.85 16.76
CA THR A 177 -8.97 -23.48 17.27
C THR A 177 -10.20 -22.94 16.56
N LYS A 178 -11.23 -23.78 16.40
CA LYS A 178 -12.53 -23.36 15.85
C LYS A 178 -13.13 -22.16 16.62
N GLU A 179 -13.01 -22.17 17.95
CA GLU A 179 -13.49 -21.07 18.79
C GLU A 179 -12.79 -19.74 18.46
N ASN A 180 -11.48 -19.76 18.18
CA ASN A 180 -10.77 -18.55 17.78
C ASN A 180 -11.15 -18.10 16.36
N ILE A 181 -11.43 -19.03 15.44
CA ILE A 181 -11.98 -18.69 14.12
C ILE A 181 -13.33 -17.96 14.26
N ASP A 182 -14.21 -18.49 15.11
CA ASP A 182 -15.53 -17.89 15.35
C ASP A 182 -15.40 -16.48 15.95
N ARG A 183 -14.46 -16.29 16.89
CA ARG A 183 -14.16 -14.96 17.50
C ARG A 183 -13.58 -13.95 16.51
N LEU A 184 -12.86 -14.41 15.47
CA LEU A 184 -12.32 -13.54 14.42
C LEU A 184 -13.40 -13.02 13.47
N ASN A 185 -14.60 -13.61 13.51
CA ASN A 185 -15.76 -13.19 12.73
C ASN A 185 -15.45 -13.03 11.22
N LEU A 186 -14.73 -14.01 10.67
CA LEU A 186 -14.33 -14.05 9.27
C LEU A 186 -15.55 -14.15 8.35
N PRO A 187 -15.66 -13.32 7.29
CA PRO A 187 -16.77 -13.40 6.34
C PRO A 187 -16.53 -14.53 5.33
N THR A 188 -16.69 -15.78 5.79
CA THR A 188 -16.45 -16.99 4.98
C THR A 188 -17.38 -17.14 3.78
N ASN A 189 -18.50 -16.41 3.75
CA ASN A 189 -19.46 -16.39 2.65
C ASN A 189 -19.10 -15.42 1.52
N VAL A 190 -17.99 -14.69 1.64
CA VAL A 190 -17.56 -13.73 0.63
C VAL A 190 -16.57 -14.38 -0.33
N ARG A 191 -16.69 -14.03 -1.61
CA ARG A 191 -15.77 -14.44 -2.67
C ARG A 191 -15.15 -13.21 -3.32
N ILE A 192 -13.84 -13.20 -3.42
CA ILE A 192 -13.12 -12.18 -4.19
C ILE A 192 -13.08 -12.57 -5.66
N GLN A 193 -13.00 -11.59 -6.56
CA GLN A 193 -12.75 -11.90 -7.96
C GLN A 193 -11.28 -12.31 -8.14
N VAL A 194 -11.04 -13.52 -8.63
CA VAL A 194 -9.70 -14.03 -8.92
C VAL A 194 -9.48 -14.04 -10.42
N THR A 195 -8.41 -13.39 -10.87
CA THR A 195 -7.95 -13.36 -12.26
C THR A 195 -6.87 -14.42 -12.51
N ASP A 196 -6.63 -14.78 -13.78
CA ASP A 196 -5.63 -15.79 -14.13
C ASP A 196 -4.21 -15.46 -13.64
N GLY A 197 -3.85 -14.17 -13.61
CA GLY A 197 -2.57 -13.72 -13.06
C GLY A 197 -2.47 -13.95 -11.55
N MET A 198 -3.53 -13.64 -10.81
CA MET A 198 -3.61 -13.87 -9.36
C MET A 198 -3.46 -15.35 -9.00
N LEU A 199 -3.93 -16.28 -9.83
CA LEU A 199 -3.85 -17.72 -9.57
C LEU A 199 -2.42 -18.19 -9.30
N THR A 200 -1.42 -17.60 -9.96
CA THR A 200 -0.02 -17.97 -9.76
C THR A 200 0.44 -17.65 -8.34
N TYR A 201 0.13 -16.44 -7.86
CA TYR A 201 0.47 -15.98 -6.51
C TYR A 201 -0.31 -16.75 -5.43
N LEU A 202 -1.62 -16.94 -5.65
CA LEU A 202 -2.47 -17.68 -4.72
C LEU A 202 -2.09 -19.17 -4.65
N ARG A 203 -1.70 -19.80 -5.76
CA ARG A 203 -1.25 -21.20 -5.76
C ARG A 203 0.03 -21.36 -4.94
N ARG A 204 1.03 -20.50 -5.14
CA ARG A 204 2.28 -20.48 -4.35
C ARG A 204 1.98 -20.36 -2.85
N HIS A 205 1.02 -19.51 -2.49
CA HIS A 205 0.59 -19.37 -1.10
C HIS A 205 -0.14 -20.63 -0.58
N ARG A 206 -1.07 -21.19 -1.36
CA ARG A 206 -1.86 -22.36 -0.99
C ARG A 206 -1.03 -23.63 -0.81
N GLU A 207 0.03 -23.82 -1.60
CA GLU A 207 0.94 -24.95 -1.45
C GLU A 207 1.54 -25.00 -0.04
N ARG A 208 1.99 -23.85 0.47
CA ARG A 208 2.47 -23.72 1.86
C ARG A 208 1.34 -23.89 2.88
N PHE A 209 0.15 -23.35 2.61
CA PHE A 209 -1.03 -23.54 3.46
C PHE A 209 -1.35 -25.02 3.66
N TYR A 210 -1.48 -25.81 2.58
CA TYR A 210 -1.79 -27.24 2.68
C TYR A 210 -0.66 -28.06 3.29
N THR A 211 0.60 -27.70 3.01
CA THR A 211 1.76 -28.34 3.65
C THR A 211 1.66 -28.21 5.17
N LEU A 212 1.42 -27.00 5.65
CA LEU A 212 1.28 -26.71 7.08
C LEU A 212 0.01 -27.30 7.68
N GLU A 213 -1.08 -27.36 6.91
CA GLU A 213 -2.35 -27.97 7.34
C GLU A 213 -2.18 -29.45 7.65
N SER A 214 -1.36 -30.15 6.87
CA SER A 214 -1.08 -31.59 7.05
C SER A 214 -0.12 -31.93 8.20
N GLN A 215 0.51 -30.93 8.83
CA GLN A 215 1.41 -31.15 9.95
C GLN A 215 0.60 -31.36 11.24
N THR A 216 0.61 -32.58 11.75
CA THR A 216 0.16 -32.88 13.12
C THR A 216 1.25 -32.44 14.10
N GLY A 217 0.86 -31.80 15.20
CA GLY A 217 1.78 -31.13 16.14
C GLY A 217 3.01 -31.97 16.54
N VAL A 218 4.17 -31.30 16.58
CA VAL A 218 5.38 -31.77 17.26
C VAL A 218 5.19 -31.65 18.77
#